data_AF-U9TJT4-F1
#
_entry.id   AF-U9TJT4-F1
#
_cell.length_a   1.000
_cell.length_b   1.000
_cell.length_c   1.000
_cell.angle_alpha   90.00
_cell.angle_beta   90.00
_cell.angle_gamma   90.00
#
_symmetry.space_group_name_H-M   'P 1'
#
loop_
_entity.id
_entity.type
_entity.pdbx_description
1 polymer ?
#
loop_
_entity_poly.entity_id
_entity_poly.type
_entity_poly.pdbx_seq_one_letter_code
_entity_poly.pdbx_strand_id
1 'polypeptide(L)'
;MNQIGKSYYEQNELWKNLLIEDSYENRIENLNVHNYDGRIQKHQELRSLNNSKLVDFILHLLHSTKDYIECSNLLFKVFKRLKNTDYLDHYIIPIIADWPGQVNIRRAITLRINRGIISGISKQILSLIPMIGPLHISLNNLTFNGWKKIRKVIMNRFKNSKDAEYRMMIDLLDNSIPLTLDICAVLFRSGYFEGYLESVVRVWVLFQRLRRHNYNKAPLVFLSDVFYWELNNHPMANSNC
;
A
#
# COMPACT_ATOMS: atom_id res chain seq x y z
N MET A 1 8.31 6.16 23.51
CA MET A 1 6.87 6.40 23.83
C MET A 1 6.43 7.88 23.81
N ASN A 2 7.33 8.88 23.85
CA ASN A 2 6.95 10.31 23.76
C ASN A 2 6.61 10.84 22.34
N GLN A 3 6.65 10.01 21.29
CA GLN A 3 6.47 10.50 19.92
C GLN A 3 5.00 10.59 19.48
N ILE A 4 4.07 9.80 20.05
CA ILE A 4 2.68 9.63 19.56
C ILE A 4 1.87 10.95 19.52
N GLY A 5 2.28 11.97 20.28
CA GLY A 5 1.64 13.30 20.29
C GLY A 5 2.12 14.30 19.23
N LYS A 6 3.18 13.99 18.46
CA LYS A 6 3.76 14.91 17.46
C LYS A 6 2.96 14.88 16.15
N SER A 7 2.78 16.06 15.55
CA SER A 7 2.19 16.20 14.21
C SER A 7 3.09 15.57 13.15
N TYR A 8 2.51 15.19 12.01
CA TYR A 8 3.28 14.69 10.87
C TYR A 8 4.36 15.66 10.44
N TYR A 9 4.10 16.97 10.40
CA TYR A 9 5.11 17.95 9.98
C TYR A 9 6.31 17.96 10.93
N GLU A 10 6.10 17.93 12.24
CA GLU A 10 7.18 17.85 13.22
C GLU A 10 7.99 16.56 13.08
N GLN A 11 7.33 15.45 12.75
CA GLN A 11 8.01 14.17 12.52
C GLN A 11 8.76 14.14 11.20
N ASN A 12 8.15 14.67 10.14
CA ASN A 12 8.73 14.73 8.82
C ASN A 12 10.02 15.57 8.83
N GLU A 13 10.04 16.70 9.54
CA GLU A 13 11.28 17.48 9.71
C GLU A 13 12.38 16.68 10.43
N LEU A 14 12.03 15.85 11.42
CA LEU A 14 12.99 14.94 12.05
C LEU A 14 13.47 13.86 11.06
N TRP A 15 12.57 13.30 10.26
CA TRP A 15 12.91 12.30 9.24
C TRP A 15 13.82 12.87 8.17
N LYS A 16 13.51 14.07 7.64
CA LYS A 16 14.37 14.77 6.66
C LYS A 16 15.80 14.93 7.15
N ASN A 17 15.99 15.27 8.42
CA ASN A 17 17.32 15.41 9.02
C ASN A 17 18.06 14.07 9.18
N LEU A 18 17.35 12.94 9.19
CA LEU A 18 17.93 11.59 9.25
C LEU A 18 18.20 11.01 7.86
N LEU A 19 17.48 11.47 6.83
CA LEU A 19 17.49 10.92 5.47
C LEU A 19 18.52 11.57 4.52
N ILE A 20 19.53 12.28 5.07
CA ILE A 20 20.40 13.24 4.35
C ILE A 20 21.23 12.64 3.19
N GLU A 21 21.37 11.32 3.06
CA GLU A 21 22.17 10.72 1.97
C GLU A 21 21.52 10.80 0.58
N ASP A 22 20.21 11.04 0.49
CA ASP A 22 19.50 11.19 -0.79
C ASP A 22 18.28 12.10 -0.56
N SER A 23 18.23 13.25 -1.24
CA SER A 23 17.33 14.34 -0.82
C SER A 23 15.88 13.85 -0.71
N TYR A 24 15.19 14.17 0.39
CA TYR A 24 13.76 13.86 0.59
C TYR A 24 12.93 14.29 -0.62
N GLU A 25 13.28 15.41 -1.24
CA GLU A 25 12.65 15.89 -2.47
C GLU A 25 12.89 14.95 -3.66
N ASN A 26 14.10 14.43 -3.88
CA ASN A 26 14.37 13.43 -4.93
C ASN A 26 13.57 12.14 -4.73
N ARG A 27 13.41 11.68 -3.48
CA ARG A 27 12.63 10.46 -3.17
C ARG A 27 11.12 10.66 -3.32
N ILE A 28 10.61 11.83 -2.94
CA ILE A 28 9.23 12.27 -3.23
C ILE A 28 9.03 12.48 -4.74
N GLU A 29 10.02 12.97 -5.47
CA GLU A 29 9.99 13.07 -6.93
C GLU A 29 10.00 11.68 -7.58
N ASN A 30 10.67 10.70 -6.97
CA ASN A 30 10.53 9.28 -7.32
C ASN A 30 9.16 8.68 -6.94
N LEU A 31 8.32 9.37 -6.16
CA LEU A 31 6.88 9.06 -6.06
C LEU A 31 6.06 9.79 -7.10
N ASN A 32 6.53 10.94 -7.57
CA ASN A 32 6.08 11.54 -8.82
C ASN A 32 6.51 10.71 -10.06
N VAL A 33 7.19 9.57 -9.89
CA VAL A 33 7.19 8.51 -10.93
C VAL A 33 5.78 7.93 -11.12
N HIS A 34 4.87 8.15 -10.18
CA HIS A 34 3.41 8.01 -10.31
C HIS A 34 2.70 9.35 -10.50
N ASN A 35 3.40 10.42 -10.89
CA ASN A 35 2.77 11.58 -11.50
C ASN A 35 2.19 11.09 -12.82
N TYR A 36 0.88 10.84 -12.80
CA TYR A 36 0.14 10.46 -13.97
C TYR A 36 0.44 11.46 -15.09
N ASP A 37 0.52 12.77 -14.83
CA ASP A 37 0.74 13.80 -15.86
C ASP A 37 2.09 13.67 -16.59
N GLY A 38 3.17 13.38 -15.87
CA GLY A 38 4.50 13.19 -16.44
C GLY A 38 4.63 11.93 -17.31
N ARG A 39 3.99 10.82 -16.89
CA ARG A 39 3.86 9.60 -17.73
C ARG A 39 2.84 9.77 -18.85
N ILE A 40 1.77 10.53 -18.62
CA ILE A 40 0.72 10.87 -19.58
C ILE A 40 1.39 11.51 -20.80
N GLN A 41 2.28 12.49 -20.63
CA GLN A 41 2.97 13.11 -21.76
C GLN A 41 4.05 12.21 -22.40
N LYS A 42 4.85 11.49 -21.61
CA LYS A 42 5.99 10.69 -22.12
C LYS A 42 5.62 9.28 -22.64
N HIS A 43 4.48 8.72 -22.26
CA HIS A 43 4.09 7.34 -22.58
C HIS A 43 2.62 7.24 -23.04
N GLN A 44 2.22 8.07 -24.00
CA GLN A 44 0.87 8.01 -24.59
C GLN A 44 0.51 6.60 -25.11
N GLU A 45 1.47 5.85 -25.63
CA GLU A 45 1.27 4.49 -26.13
C GLU A 45 0.78 3.52 -25.05
N LEU A 46 1.27 3.65 -23.80
CA LEU A 46 0.86 2.83 -22.65
C LEU A 46 -0.56 3.15 -22.15
N ARG A 47 -1.19 4.24 -22.63
CA ARG A 47 -2.60 4.54 -22.35
C ARG A 47 -3.55 3.72 -23.21
N SER A 48 -3.06 3.21 -24.34
CA SER A 48 -3.86 2.38 -25.22
C SER A 48 -3.90 0.96 -24.69
N LEU A 49 -5.09 0.34 -24.70
CA LEU A 49 -5.23 -1.09 -24.46
C LEU A 49 -4.84 -1.91 -25.70
N ASN A 50 -4.19 -1.30 -26.71
CA ASN A 50 -3.83 -1.95 -27.96
C ASN A 50 -2.91 -3.16 -27.74
N ASN A 51 -2.07 -3.11 -26.70
CA ASN A 51 -1.19 -4.22 -26.29
C ASN A 51 -1.80 -5.08 -25.17
N SER A 52 -3.08 -4.86 -24.83
CA SER A 52 -3.80 -5.63 -23.82
C SER A 52 -4.78 -6.58 -24.48
N LYS A 53 -4.82 -7.83 -24.02
CA LYS A 53 -5.84 -8.79 -24.43
C LYS A 53 -6.76 -9.05 -23.25
N LEU A 54 -8.02 -8.66 -23.40
CA LEU A 54 -9.06 -9.10 -22.48
C LEU A 54 -9.25 -10.60 -22.65
N VAL A 55 -9.05 -11.37 -21.58
CA VAL A 55 -9.15 -12.83 -21.63
C VAL A 55 -10.51 -13.34 -21.19
N ASP A 56 -11.12 -12.69 -20.19
CA ASP A 56 -12.43 -13.07 -19.66
C ASP A 56 -13.06 -11.96 -18.79
N PHE A 57 -14.37 -12.05 -18.55
CA PHE A 57 -15.09 -11.30 -17.52
C PHE A 57 -15.70 -12.27 -16.51
N ILE A 58 -15.19 -12.25 -15.29
CA ILE A 58 -15.66 -13.13 -14.22
C ILE A 58 -16.42 -12.29 -13.20
N LEU A 59 -17.73 -12.46 -13.16
CA LEU A 59 -18.54 -11.91 -12.08
C LEU A 59 -18.40 -12.81 -10.85
N HIS A 60 -17.93 -12.23 -9.75
CA HIS A 60 -17.81 -12.94 -8.47
C HIS A 60 -18.03 -11.96 -7.31
N LEU A 61 -18.58 -12.47 -6.21
CA LEU A 61 -18.85 -11.70 -4.99
C LEU A 61 -17.59 -11.07 -4.36
N LEU A 62 -16.43 -11.73 -4.44
CA LEU A 62 -15.14 -11.25 -3.94
C LEU A 62 -15.20 -10.71 -2.49
N HIS A 63 -15.94 -11.39 -1.61
CA HIS A 63 -16.08 -10.99 -0.21
C HIS A 63 -15.23 -11.86 0.72
N SER A 64 -15.01 -13.12 0.37
CA SER A 64 -14.34 -14.09 1.23
C SER A 64 -13.02 -14.60 0.66
N THR A 65 -12.15 -15.16 1.51
CA THR A 65 -10.93 -15.84 1.06
C THR A 65 -11.24 -16.99 0.08
N LYS A 66 -12.37 -17.68 0.26
CA LYS A 66 -12.83 -18.74 -0.65
C LYS A 66 -13.12 -18.17 -2.04
N ASP A 67 -13.80 -17.03 -2.10
CA ASP A 67 -14.14 -16.35 -3.35
C ASP A 67 -12.89 -15.96 -4.15
N TYR A 68 -11.87 -15.43 -3.47
CA TYR A 68 -10.60 -15.07 -4.10
C TYR A 68 -9.80 -16.30 -4.56
N ILE A 69 -9.85 -17.41 -3.82
CA ILE A 69 -9.24 -18.69 -4.25
C ILE A 69 -9.93 -19.20 -5.52
N GLU A 70 -11.26 -19.14 -5.57
CA GLU A 70 -12.03 -19.55 -6.74
C GLU A 70 -11.71 -18.69 -7.97
N CYS A 71 -11.67 -17.37 -7.82
CA CYS A 71 -11.25 -16.46 -8.89
C CYS A 71 -9.81 -16.72 -9.35
N SER A 72 -8.89 -16.96 -8.42
CA SER A 72 -7.50 -17.28 -8.75
C SER A 72 -7.40 -18.60 -9.54
N ASN A 73 -8.21 -19.60 -9.19
CA ASN A 73 -8.27 -20.86 -9.93
C ASN A 73 -8.79 -20.68 -11.36
N LEU A 74 -9.71 -19.74 -11.61
CA LEU A 74 -10.15 -19.40 -12.97
C LEU A 74 -9.00 -18.78 -13.77
N LEU A 75 -8.23 -17.86 -13.16
CA LEU A 75 -7.03 -17.31 -13.76
C LEU A 75 -6.02 -18.42 -14.13
N PHE A 76 -5.79 -19.38 -13.24
CA PHE A 76 -4.88 -20.48 -13.52
C PHE A 76 -5.36 -21.39 -14.66
N LYS A 77 -6.67 -21.63 -14.77
CA LYS A 77 -7.25 -22.35 -15.92
C LYS A 77 -7.02 -21.60 -17.23
N VAL A 78 -7.07 -20.27 -17.21
CA VAL A 78 -6.74 -19.44 -18.38
C VAL A 78 -5.30 -19.65 -18.82
N PHE A 79 -4.32 -19.59 -17.90
CA PHE A 79 -2.92 -19.87 -18.24
C PHE A 79 -2.71 -21.28 -18.80
N LYS A 80 -3.42 -22.27 -18.24
CA LYS A 80 -3.42 -23.64 -18.78
C LYS A 80 -3.97 -23.70 -20.21
N ARG A 81 -5.08 -23.00 -20.49
CA ARG A 81 -5.68 -22.91 -21.84
C ARG A 81 -4.74 -22.28 -22.85
N LEU A 82 -3.94 -21.31 -22.42
CA LEU A 82 -2.94 -20.63 -23.24
C LEU A 82 -1.65 -21.47 -23.46
N LYS A 83 -1.60 -22.72 -22.95
CA LYS A 83 -0.43 -23.60 -22.97
C LYS A 83 0.82 -23.02 -22.26
N ASN A 84 0.61 -22.06 -21.36
CA ASN A 84 1.65 -21.42 -20.56
C ASN A 84 1.60 -21.93 -19.12
N THR A 85 1.67 -23.26 -18.94
CA THR A 85 1.49 -23.88 -17.61
C THR A 85 2.70 -23.70 -16.70
N ASP A 86 3.88 -23.65 -17.28
CA ASP A 86 5.18 -23.43 -16.63
C ASP A 86 5.44 -21.97 -16.26
N TYR A 87 4.72 -21.02 -16.89
CA TYR A 87 4.86 -19.59 -16.60
C TYR A 87 4.65 -19.30 -15.10
N LEU A 88 3.63 -19.90 -14.50
CA LEU A 88 3.30 -19.67 -13.07
C LEU A 88 4.33 -20.31 -12.11
N ASP A 89 5.18 -21.21 -12.59
CA ASP A 89 6.25 -21.80 -11.78
C ASP A 89 7.51 -20.93 -11.76
N HIS A 90 7.69 -20.04 -12.74
CA HIS A 90 8.90 -19.21 -12.92
C HIS A 90 8.67 -17.72 -12.74
N TYR A 91 7.42 -17.25 -12.85
CA TYR A 91 7.09 -15.82 -12.85
C TYR A 91 6.07 -15.46 -11.78
N ILE A 92 6.16 -14.20 -11.34
CA ILE A 92 5.24 -13.59 -10.40
C ILE A 92 4.20 -12.76 -11.16
N ILE A 93 2.95 -12.86 -10.74
CA ILE A 93 1.84 -12.06 -11.26
C ILE A 93 1.42 -11.04 -10.19
N PRO A 94 1.57 -9.74 -10.47
CA PRO A 94 0.98 -8.72 -9.61
C PRO A 94 -0.54 -8.78 -9.73
N ILE A 95 -1.24 -8.95 -8.61
CA ILE A 95 -2.68 -8.78 -8.53
C ILE A 95 -2.97 -7.41 -7.93
N ILE A 96 -3.53 -6.54 -8.75
CA ILE A 96 -3.99 -5.24 -8.29
C ILE A 96 -5.34 -5.44 -7.59
N ALA A 97 -5.36 -5.21 -6.29
CA ALA A 97 -6.57 -5.28 -5.48
C ALA A 97 -6.52 -4.25 -4.37
N ASP A 98 -7.67 -3.69 -4.04
CA ASP A 98 -7.81 -2.86 -2.85
C ASP A 98 -7.97 -3.73 -1.61
N TRP A 99 -7.95 -3.11 -0.45
CA TRP A 99 -8.35 -3.79 0.77
C TRP A 99 -9.88 -3.91 0.82
N PRO A 100 -10.47 -5.08 1.14
CA PRO A 100 -9.86 -6.28 1.72
C PRO A 100 -9.36 -7.33 0.71
N GLY A 101 -9.43 -7.09 -0.60
CA GLY A 101 -9.00 -8.07 -1.61
C GLY A 101 -7.56 -8.54 -1.45
N GLN A 102 -6.64 -7.63 -1.09
CA GLN A 102 -5.27 -8.01 -0.74
C GLN A 102 -5.20 -9.00 0.43
N VAL A 103 -6.05 -8.85 1.45
CA VAL A 103 -6.12 -9.76 2.61
C VAL A 103 -6.38 -11.17 2.16
N ASN A 104 -7.41 -11.31 1.33
CA ASN A 104 -7.94 -12.60 0.97
C ASN A 104 -6.91 -13.38 0.15
N ILE A 105 -6.21 -12.70 -0.76
CA ILE A 105 -5.11 -13.29 -1.52
C ILE A 105 -3.93 -13.64 -0.60
N ARG A 106 -3.48 -12.72 0.26
CA ARG A 106 -2.40 -12.99 1.23
C ARG A 106 -2.75 -14.17 2.13
N ARG A 107 -3.97 -14.24 2.64
CA ARG A 107 -4.46 -15.33 3.49
C ARG A 107 -4.46 -16.66 2.73
N ALA A 108 -4.84 -16.68 1.46
CA ALA A 108 -4.77 -17.88 0.63
C ALA A 108 -3.31 -18.36 0.45
N ILE A 109 -2.38 -17.44 0.20
CA ILE A 109 -0.94 -17.72 0.11
C ILE A 109 -0.42 -18.29 1.44
N THR A 110 -0.68 -17.61 2.55
CA THR A 110 -0.27 -18.07 3.90
C THR A 110 -0.84 -19.44 4.23
N LEU A 111 -2.12 -19.70 3.92
CA LEU A 111 -2.74 -21.01 4.12
C LEU A 111 -2.04 -22.09 3.29
N ARG A 112 -1.66 -21.78 2.05
CA ARG A 112 -0.94 -22.72 1.17
C ARG A 112 0.48 -23.02 1.63
N ILE A 113 1.18 -22.01 2.15
CA ILE A 113 2.52 -22.16 2.74
C ILE A 113 2.44 -23.03 3.99
N ASN A 114 1.55 -22.68 4.93
CA ASN A 114 1.50 -23.30 6.24
C ASN A 114 0.92 -24.72 6.24
N ARG A 115 -0.09 -24.99 5.41
CA ARG A 115 -0.78 -26.30 5.38
C ARG A 115 -0.39 -27.17 4.19
N GLY A 116 0.48 -26.68 3.31
CA GLY A 116 0.88 -27.44 2.13
C GLY A 116 -0.31 -27.87 1.26
N ILE A 117 -0.27 -29.12 0.77
CA ILE A 117 -1.31 -29.72 -0.08
C ILE A 117 -2.65 -29.87 0.67
N ILE A 118 -2.62 -30.05 2.00
CA ILE A 118 -3.81 -30.24 2.84
C ILE A 118 -4.73 -29.01 2.81
N SER A 119 -4.20 -27.82 2.48
CA SER A 119 -5.01 -26.61 2.31
C SER A 119 -6.07 -26.73 1.21
N GLY A 120 -5.91 -27.63 0.23
CA GLY A 120 -6.74 -27.71 -0.97
C GLY A 120 -6.52 -26.53 -1.95
N ILE A 121 -5.54 -25.66 -1.68
CA ILE A 121 -5.23 -24.48 -2.52
C ILE A 121 -4.17 -24.87 -3.55
N SER A 122 -4.34 -24.44 -4.81
CA SER A 122 -3.35 -24.67 -5.88
C SER A 122 -1.97 -24.10 -5.49
N LYS A 123 -0.88 -24.79 -5.83
CA LYS A 123 0.49 -24.28 -5.65
C LYS A 123 0.70 -22.96 -6.40
N GLN A 124 0.00 -22.76 -7.52
CA GLN A 124 0.05 -21.54 -8.34
C GLN A 124 -0.36 -20.28 -7.58
N ILE A 125 -1.08 -20.37 -6.45
CA ILE A 125 -1.37 -19.19 -5.62
C ILE A 125 -0.09 -18.48 -5.15
N LEU A 126 1.02 -19.23 -5.01
CA LEU A 126 2.31 -18.70 -4.57
C LEU A 126 2.97 -17.81 -5.63
N SER A 127 2.52 -17.88 -6.89
CA SER A 127 2.99 -17.02 -7.97
C SER A 127 2.32 -15.64 -7.95
N LEU A 128 1.36 -15.39 -7.04
CA LEU A 128 0.61 -14.15 -6.99
C LEU A 128 1.19 -13.20 -5.94
N ILE A 129 1.32 -11.92 -6.29
CA ILE A 129 1.64 -10.86 -5.31
C ILE A 129 0.53 -9.82 -5.32
N PRO A 130 -0.27 -9.72 -4.24
CA PRO A 130 -1.28 -8.67 -4.12
C PRO A 130 -0.63 -7.31 -3.87
N MET A 131 -0.98 -6.34 -4.70
CA MET A 131 -0.49 -4.96 -4.68
C MET A 131 -1.64 -3.97 -4.59
N ILE A 132 -1.39 -2.82 -3.97
CA ILE A 132 -2.35 -1.72 -3.93
C ILE A 132 -2.54 -1.09 -5.31
N GLY A 133 -3.79 -0.75 -5.62
CA GLY A 133 -4.12 -0.04 -6.84
C GLY A 133 -3.39 1.30 -6.93
N PRO A 134 -2.72 1.61 -8.06
CA PRO A 134 -2.04 2.89 -8.24
C PRO A 134 -3.01 4.08 -8.20
N LEU A 135 -4.30 3.85 -8.45
CA LEU A 135 -5.35 4.85 -8.32
C LEU A 135 -5.44 5.44 -6.91
N HIS A 136 -5.39 4.61 -5.85
CA HIS A 136 -5.49 5.11 -4.47
C HIS A 136 -4.28 5.96 -4.08
N ILE A 137 -3.09 5.53 -4.51
CA ILE A 137 -1.86 6.30 -4.30
C ILE A 137 -1.98 7.67 -5.00
N SER A 138 -2.48 7.69 -6.23
CA SER A 138 -2.71 8.91 -7.00
C SER A 138 -3.74 9.85 -6.34
N LEU A 139 -4.87 9.31 -5.91
CA LEU A 139 -5.93 10.11 -5.27
C LEU A 139 -5.43 10.74 -3.97
N ASN A 140 -4.68 9.99 -3.15
CA ASN A 140 -4.07 10.51 -1.93
C ASN A 140 -3.04 11.59 -2.23
N ASN A 141 -2.20 11.40 -3.26
CA ASN A 141 -1.22 12.39 -3.68
C ASN A 141 -1.88 13.69 -4.20
N LEU A 142 -2.93 13.57 -5.03
CA LEU A 142 -3.71 14.72 -5.50
C LEU A 142 -4.36 15.47 -4.34
N THR A 143 -4.92 14.75 -3.38
CA THR A 143 -5.54 15.33 -2.19
C THR A 143 -4.52 16.08 -1.35
N PHE A 144 -3.35 15.50 -1.10
CA PHE A 144 -2.27 16.14 -0.36
C PHE A 144 -1.77 17.41 -1.06
N ASN A 145 -1.53 17.35 -2.36
CA ASN A 145 -1.07 18.50 -3.15
C ASN A 145 -2.12 19.61 -3.23
N GLY A 146 -3.39 19.25 -3.40
CA GLY A 146 -4.51 20.19 -3.37
C GLY A 146 -4.62 20.88 -2.01
N TRP A 147 -4.54 20.10 -0.93
CA TRP A 147 -4.53 20.61 0.43
C TRP A 147 -3.39 21.60 0.67
N LYS A 148 -2.16 21.27 0.27
CA LYS A 148 -0.99 22.16 0.41
C LYS A 148 -1.22 23.57 -0.17
N LYS A 149 -1.95 23.66 -1.29
CA LYS A 149 -2.28 24.95 -1.96
C LYS A 149 -3.27 25.80 -1.16
N ILE A 150 -4.28 25.18 -0.55
CA ILE A 150 -5.37 25.89 0.14
C ILE A 150 -5.20 25.97 1.66
N ARG A 151 -4.28 25.18 2.23
CA ARG A 151 -4.08 24.99 3.67
C ARG A 151 -4.00 26.31 4.43
N LYS A 152 -3.18 27.25 3.96
CA LYS A 152 -2.98 28.56 4.63
C LYS A 152 -4.30 29.34 4.74
N VAL A 153 -5.10 29.36 3.68
CA VAL A 153 -6.39 30.07 3.63
C VAL A 153 -7.38 29.42 4.61
N ILE A 154 -7.48 28.09 4.59
CA ILE A 154 -8.38 27.33 5.44
C ILE A 154 -7.99 27.49 6.92
N MET A 155 -6.71 27.34 7.26
CA MET A 155 -6.24 27.51 8.64
C MET A 155 -6.44 28.94 9.15
N ASN A 156 -6.23 29.97 8.32
CA ASN A 156 -6.50 31.35 8.73
C ASN A 156 -7.96 31.58 9.11
N ARG A 157 -8.90 30.96 8.37
CA ARG A 157 -10.33 31.15 8.59
C ARG A 157 -10.87 30.29 9.75
N PHE A 158 -10.35 29.09 9.92
CA PHE A 158 -10.98 28.07 10.76
C PHE A 158 -10.08 27.49 11.86
N LYS A 159 -8.84 27.97 12.06
CA LYS A 159 -7.92 27.48 13.12
C LYS A 159 -8.53 27.42 14.52
N ASN A 160 -9.45 28.34 14.83
CA ASN A 160 -10.08 28.44 16.15
C ASN A 160 -11.36 27.59 16.26
N SER A 161 -11.75 26.88 15.19
CA SER A 161 -12.91 26.01 15.20
C SER A 161 -12.72 24.89 16.22
N LYS A 162 -13.73 24.71 17.07
CA LYS A 162 -13.81 23.60 18.03
C LYS A 162 -14.63 22.44 17.48
N ASP A 163 -15.20 22.58 16.29
CA ASP A 163 -15.98 21.54 15.65
C ASP A 163 -15.14 20.27 15.42
N ALA A 164 -15.70 19.13 15.79
CA ALA A 164 -14.99 17.86 15.78
C ALA A 164 -14.73 17.35 14.36
N GLU A 165 -15.70 17.53 13.45
CA GLU A 165 -15.57 17.10 12.05
C GLU A 165 -14.50 17.92 11.35
N TYR A 166 -14.49 19.24 11.55
CA TYR A 166 -13.45 20.11 11.02
C TYR A 166 -12.07 19.73 11.53
N ARG A 167 -11.91 19.49 12.84
CA ARG A 167 -10.63 19.06 13.42
C ARG A 167 -10.17 17.71 12.87
N MET A 168 -11.08 16.76 12.71
CA MET A 168 -10.78 15.46 12.12
C MET A 168 -10.38 15.59 10.65
N MET A 169 -11.02 16.47 9.88
CA MET A 169 -10.64 16.74 8.49
C MET A 169 -9.24 17.35 8.40
N ILE A 170 -8.91 18.31 9.27
CA ILE A 170 -7.56 18.89 9.32
C ILE A 170 -6.54 17.81 9.70
N ASP A 171 -6.81 17.00 10.72
CA ASP A 171 -5.91 15.89 11.11
C ASP A 171 -5.71 14.86 9.99
N LEU A 172 -6.77 14.55 9.23
CA LEU A 172 -6.69 13.67 8.06
C LEU A 172 -5.75 14.26 7.01
N LEU A 173 -5.93 15.53 6.66
CA LEU A 173 -5.20 16.19 5.57
C LEU A 173 -3.76 16.57 5.95
N ASP A 174 -3.51 16.99 7.19
CA ASP A 174 -2.19 17.39 7.68
C ASP A 174 -1.35 16.23 8.15
N ASN A 175 -1.97 15.17 8.71
CA ASN A 175 -1.24 14.06 9.32
C ASN A 175 -1.44 12.75 8.58
N SER A 176 -2.68 12.29 8.45
CA SER A 176 -2.95 10.91 8.02
C SER A 176 -2.60 10.63 6.56
N ILE A 177 -3.05 11.47 5.63
CA ILE A 177 -2.80 11.31 4.19
C ILE A 177 -1.30 11.34 3.88
N PRO A 178 -0.53 12.38 4.26
CA PRO A 178 0.89 12.40 3.92
C PRO A 178 1.66 11.28 4.61
N LEU A 179 1.29 10.91 5.85
CA LEU A 179 1.87 9.74 6.52
C LEU A 179 1.68 8.45 5.70
N THR A 180 0.48 8.20 5.15
CA THR A 180 0.24 7.00 4.33
C THR A 180 1.03 6.97 3.02
N LEU A 181 1.34 8.14 2.46
CA LEU A 181 2.20 8.24 1.28
C LEU A 181 3.65 7.91 1.66
N ASP A 182 4.15 8.50 2.75
CA ASP A 182 5.56 8.40 3.17
C ASP A 182 5.95 7.01 3.70
N ILE A 183 5.02 6.23 4.26
CA ILE A 183 5.29 4.88 4.82
C ILE A 183 6.09 4.00 3.85
N CYS A 184 5.56 3.73 2.66
CA CYS A 184 6.26 2.86 1.70
C CYS A 184 7.26 3.63 0.85
N ALA A 185 6.97 4.91 0.62
CA ALA A 185 7.68 5.73 -0.33
C ALA A 185 9.04 6.23 0.15
N VAL A 186 9.06 6.64 1.40
CA VAL A 186 10.18 7.33 2.02
C VAL A 186 10.75 6.40 3.07
N LEU A 187 9.96 6.04 4.09
CA LEU A 187 10.44 5.35 5.28
C LEU A 187 10.92 3.92 5.00
N PHE A 188 10.12 3.15 4.26
CA PHE A 188 10.51 1.78 3.90
C PHE A 188 11.70 1.77 2.92
N ARG A 189 11.67 2.63 1.89
CA ARG A 189 12.73 2.70 0.89
C ARG A 189 14.06 3.22 1.44
N SER A 190 14.00 4.02 2.49
CA SER A 190 15.18 4.58 3.16
C SER A 190 15.79 3.69 4.24
N GLY A 191 15.28 2.47 4.40
CA GLY A 191 15.68 1.62 5.51
C GLY A 191 15.38 2.20 6.91
N TYR A 192 14.59 3.27 7.02
CA TYR A 192 14.32 3.90 8.33
C TYR A 192 13.17 3.17 9.03
N PHE A 193 13.47 1.95 9.48
CA PHE A 193 12.49 1.02 10.02
C PHE A 193 11.82 1.49 11.31
N GLU A 194 12.52 2.23 12.17
CA GLU A 194 11.90 2.81 13.39
C GLU A 194 10.75 3.75 13.03
N GLY A 195 10.99 4.70 12.11
CA GLY A 195 9.95 5.62 11.63
C GLY A 195 8.86 4.90 10.85
N TYR A 196 9.21 3.90 10.05
CA TYR A 196 8.26 3.05 9.34
C TYR A 196 7.29 2.36 10.30
N LEU A 197 7.80 1.68 11.34
CA LEU A 197 7.00 0.99 12.35
C LEU A 197 6.12 1.97 13.13
N GLU A 198 6.66 3.11 13.57
CA GLU A 198 5.89 4.13 14.26
C GLU A 198 4.72 4.64 13.40
N SER A 199 4.99 4.87 12.12
CA SER A 199 3.99 5.34 11.14
C SER A 199 2.89 4.30 10.91
N VAL A 200 3.26 3.02 10.78
CA VAL A 200 2.29 1.91 10.67
C VAL A 200 1.40 1.83 11.91
N VAL A 201 1.96 1.96 13.12
CA VAL A 201 1.18 1.96 14.37
C VAL A 201 0.24 3.16 14.44
N ARG A 202 0.66 4.35 14.00
CA ARG A 202 -0.21 5.53 13.93
C ARG A 202 -1.41 5.32 13.01
N VAL A 203 -1.19 4.78 11.81
CA VAL A 203 -2.28 4.45 10.86
C VAL A 203 -3.21 3.39 11.47
N TRP A 204 -2.66 2.41 12.18
CA TRP A 204 -3.45 1.41 12.89
C TRP A 204 -4.37 2.03 13.95
N VAL A 205 -3.84 2.91 14.80
CA VAL A 205 -4.60 3.64 15.83
C VAL A 205 -5.70 4.49 15.19
N LEU A 206 -5.41 5.15 14.05
CA LEU A 206 -6.41 5.91 13.29
C LEU A 206 -7.57 5.03 12.83
N PHE A 207 -7.28 3.87 12.22
CA PHE A 207 -8.33 2.94 11.80
C PHE A 207 -9.17 2.41 12.96
N GLN A 208 -8.56 2.20 14.12
CA GLN A 208 -9.27 1.80 15.34
C GLN A 208 -10.18 2.91 15.86
N ARG A 209 -9.68 4.15 15.93
CA ARG A 209 -10.48 5.32 16.35
C ARG A 209 -11.68 5.56 15.43
N LEU A 210 -11.47 5.42 14.12
CA LEU A 210 -12.51 5.59 13.10
C LEU A 210 -13.41 4.36 12.93
N ARG A 211 -13.26 3.32 13.78
CA ARG A 211 -14.01 2.06 13.73
C ARG A 211 -14.04 1.43 12.33
N ARG A 212 -12.92 1.49 11.62
CA ARG A 212 -12.78 0.92 10.28
C ARG A 212 -12.51 -0.58 10.40
N HIS A 213 -13.57 -1.34 10.73
CA HIS A 213 -13.50 -2.79 10.98
C HIS A 213 -12.91 -3.59 9.82
N ASN A 214 -13.13 -3.13 8.58
CA ASN A 214 -12.54 -3.78 7.42
C ASN A 214 -11.03 -3.55 7.38
N TYR A 215 -10.52 -2.39 7.78
CA TYR A 215 -9.13 -1.95 7.57
C TYR A 215 -8.24 -2.03 8.81
N ASN A 216 -8.80 -2.26 9.99
CA ASN A 216 -8.04 -2.25 11.24
C ASN A 216 -6.96 -3.34 11.35
N LYS A 217 -6.97 -4.33 10.45
CA LYS A 217 -5.89 -5.34 10.34
C LYS A 217 -4.89 -5.02 9.23
N ALA A 218 -5.16 -4.04 8.38
CA ALA A 218 -4.30 -3.72 7.23
C ALA A 218 -2.90 -3.30 7.65
N PRO A 219 -2.73 -2.38 8.62
CA PRO A 219 -1.39 -1.98 9.04
C PRO A 219 -0.63 -3.10 9.74
N LEU A 220 -1.33 -4.06 10.36
CA LEU A 220 -0.70 -5.17 11.09
C LEU A 220 0.07 -6.13 10.19
N VAL A 221 -0.27 -6.20 8.89
CA VAL A 221 0.49 -7.01 7.93
C VAL A 221 1.92 -6.50 7.80
N PHE A 222 2.10 -5.18 7.73
CA PHE A 222 3.43 -4.58 7.66
C PHE A 222 4.27 -4.85 8.91
N LEU A 223 3.65 -4.84 10.10
CA LEU A 223 4.33 -5.24 11.33
C LEU A 223 4.72 -6.72 11.31
N SER A 224 3.82 -7.57 10.83
CA SER A 224 4.08 -9.01 10.69
C SER A 224 5.24 -9.30 9.75
N ASP A 225 5.35 -8.56 8.64
CA ASP A 225 6.44 -8.72 7.67
C ASP A 225 7.79 -8.36 8.32
N VAL A 226 7.84 -7.26 9.09
CA VAL A 226 9.06 -6.86 9.82
C VAL A 226 9.46 -7.90 10.86
N PHE A 227 8.53 -8.36 11.70
CA PHE A 227 8.83 -9.41 12.69
C PHE A 227 9.30 -10.70 12.04
N TYR A 228 8.74 -11.06 10.88
CA TYR A 228 9.20 -12.22 10.13
C TYR A 228 10.64 -12.03 9.64
N TRP A 229 11.01 -10.84 9.15
CA TRP A 229 12.38 -10.57 8.72
C TRP A 229 13.37 -10.65 9.88
N GLU A 230 13.04 -10.07 11.03
CA GLU A 230 13.86 -10.15 12.25
C GLU A 230 14.06 -11.60 12.70
N LEU A 231 12.98 -12.38 12.81
CA LEU A 231 13.03 -13.77 13.26
C LEU A 231 13.88 -14.68 12.37
N ASN A 232 13.99 -14.36 11.08
CA ASN A 232 14.72 -15.17 10.10
C ASN A 232 16.09 -14.58 9.72
N ASN A 233 16.55 -13.53 10.41
CA ASN A 233 17.76 -12.78 10.04
C ASN A 233 17.78 -12.39 8.54
N HIS A 234 16.61 -12.02 8.00
CA HIS A 234 16.49 -11.65 6.60
C HIS A 234 17.30 -10.38 6.32
N PRO A 235 17.99 -10.24 5.17
CA PRO A 235 18.82 -9.07 4.88
C PRO A 235 18.10 -7.73 5.04
N MET A 236 16.79 -7.70 4.75
CA MET A 236 15.94 -6.50 4.96
C MET A 236 15.84 -6.05 6.42
N ALA A 237 16.04 -6.92 7.41
CA ALA A 237 16.01 -6.52 8.83
C ALA A 237 17.31 -5.80 9.25
N ASN A 238 18.41 -6.05 8.55
CA ASN A 238 19.75 -5.54 8.90
C ASN A 238 20.27 -4.47 7.93
N SER A 239 19.56 -4.23 6.84
CA SER A 239 19.93 -3.22 5.85
C SER A 239 19.43 -1.84 6.30
N ASN A 240 20.35 -0.97 6.72
CA ASN A 240 20.23 0.45 6.42
C ASN A 240 20.30 0.58 4.89
N CYS A 241 19.17 0.42 4.20
CA CYS A 241 19.06 0.65 2.75
C CYS A 241 19.09 2.14 2.42
#